data_AF-A0A968SVI6-F1
#
_entry.id   AF-A0A968SVI6-F1
#
_cell.length_a   1.000
_cell.length_b   1.000
_cell.length_c   1.000
_cell.angle_alpha   90.00
_cell.angle_beta   90.00
_cell.angle_gamma   90.00
#
_symmetry.space_group_name_H-M   'P 1'
#
loop_
_entity.id
_entity.type
_entity.pdbx_description
1 polymer ?
#
loop_
_entity_poly.entity_id
_entity_poly.type
_entity_poly.pdbx_seq_one_letter_code
_entity_poly.pdbx_strand_id
1 'polypeptide(L)'
;MMISLWILLTALLWGGLWGYSTLLVTLVWMREQDSDYVYPMRLALDRFVESLGLSWLKPLHSLGLEQQRLIGYGMFLVVTIGVAYTLLVVS
;
A
#
# COMPACT_ATOMS: atom_id res chain seq x y z
N MET A 1 31.15 3.93 1.59
CA MET A 1 30.18 2.83 1.78
C MET A 1 28.84 3.32 2.39
N MET A 2 28.38 4.55 2.08
CA MET A 2 27.13 5.13 2.62
C MET A 2 26.00 5.21 1.57
N ILE A 3 26.33 5.36 0.28
CA ILE A 3 25.35 5.55 -0.81
C ILE A 3 24.45 4.32 -0.99
N SER A 4 25.02 3.11 -0.86
CA SER A 4 24.30 1.84 -1.03
C SER A 4 23.22 1.62 0.03
N LEU A 5 23.40 2.13 1.25
CA LEU A 5 22.45 1.94 2.34
C LEU A 5 21.19 2.80 2.15
N TRP A 6 21.36 4.03 1.65
CA TRP A 6 20.25 4.94 1.34
C TRP A 6 19.39 4.42 0.20
N ILE A 7 20.00 3.91 -0.87
CA ILE A 7 19.28 3.31 -1.99
C ILE A 7 18.47 2.09 -1.53
N LEU A 8 19.06 1.23 -0.69
CA LEU A 8 18.37 0.06 -0.14
C LEU A 8 17.18 0.47 0.74
N LEU A 9 17.36 1.46 1.63
CA LEU A 9 16.28 2.00 2.46
C LEU A 9 15.15 2.61 1.61
N THR A 10 15.49 3.38 0.59
CA THR A 10 14.52 3.97 -0.33
C THR A 10 13.77 2.90 -1.11
N ALA A 11 14.45 1.86 -1.60
CA ALA A 11 13.83 0.74 -2.28
C ALA A 11 12.88 -0.06 -1.36
N LEU A 12 13.27 -0.29 -0.10
CA LEU A 12 12.44 -0.96 0.89
C LEU A 12 11.19 -0.12 1.25
N LEU A 13 11.34 1.20 1.41
CA LEU A 13 10.23 2.11 1.68
C LEU A 13 9.25 2.15 0.51
N TRP A 14 9.74 2.34 -0.72
CA TRP A 14 8.91 2.33 -1.91
C TRP A 14 8.25 0.98 -2.15
N GLY A 15 8.97 -0.12 -1.98
CA GLY A 15 8.42 -1.47 -2.10
C GLY A 15 7.34 -1.77 -1.06
N GLY A 16 7.55 -1.34 0.19
CA GLY A 16 6.56 -1.46 1.27
C GLY A 16 5.30 -0.64 1.00
N LEU A 17 5.46 0.62 0.58
CA LEU A 17 4.35 1.50 0.18
C LEU A 17 3.58 0.92 -1.01
N TRP A 18 4.29 0.39 -2.00
CA TRP A 18 3.68 -0.19 -3.19
C TRP A 18 2.90 -1.46 -2.85
N GLY A 19 3.48 -2.36 -2.05
CA GLY A 19 2.80 -3.54 -1.52
C GLY A 19 1.54 -3.18 -0.72
N TYR A 20 1.63 -2.21 0.20
CA TYR A 20 0.49 -1.70 0.95
C TYR A 20 -0.62 -1.18 0.03
N SER A 21 -0.27 -0.31 -0.92
CA SER A 21 -1.25 0.30 -1.83
C SER A 21 -1.94 -0.73 -2.72
N THR A 22 -1.21 -1.75 -3.17
CA THR A 22 -1.76 -2.87 -3.95
C THR A 22 -2.76 -3.68 -3.14
N LEU A 23 -2.43 -4.01 -1.88
CA LEU A 23 -3.33 -4.72 -0.98
C LEU A 23 -4.57 -3.88 -0.65
N LEU A 24 -4.42 -2.57 -0.46
CA LEU A 24 -5.54 -1.66 -0.20
C LEU A 24 -6.48 -1.57 -1.42
N VAL A 25 -5.94 -1.48 -2.63
CA VAL A 25 -6.73 -1.52 -3.87
C VAL A 25 -7.44 -2.86 -4.03
N THR A 26 -6.76 -3.97 -3.74
CA THR A 26 -7.36 -5.30 -3.79
C THR A 26 -8.51 -5.43 -2.81
N LEU A 27 -8.38 -4.85 -1.60
CA LEU A 27 -9.46 -4.79 -0.62
C LEU A 27 -10.66 -3.99 -1.17
N VAL A 28 -10.43 -2.83 -1.78
CA VAL A 28 -11.48 -2.01 -2.41
C VAL A 28 -12.18 -2.81 -3.49
N TRP A 29 -11.42 -3.43 -4.39
CA TRP A 29 -11.97 -4.24 -5.48
C TRP A 29 -12.81 -5.41 -4.97
N MET A 30 -12.36 -6.12 -3.93
CA MET A 30 -13.14 -7.18 -3.28
C MET A 30 -14.43 -6.67 -2.65
N ARG A 31 -14.41 -5.46 -2.04
CA ARG A 31 -15.61 -4.84 -1.48
C ARG A 31 -16.59 -4.37 -2.57
N GLU A 32 -16.08 -3.91 -3.72
CA GLU A 32 -16.92 -3.53 -4.87
C GLU A 32 -17.64 -4.74 -5.48
N GLN A 33 -17.05 -5.92 -5.42
CA GLN A 33 -17.66 -7.17 -5.90
C GLN A 33 -18.48 -7.93 -4.83
N ASP A 34 -18.64 -7.36 -3.64
CA ASP A 34 -19.30 -8.01 -2.49
C ASP A 34 -18.74 -9.42 -2.20
N SER A 35 -17.40 -9.54 -2.28
CA SER A 35 -16.70 -10.81 -2.14
C SER A 35 -16.58 -11.26 -0.68
N ASP A 36 -16.74 -12.57 -0.43
CA ASP A 36 -16.50 -13.18 0.89
C ASP A 36 -15.07 -12.98 1.42
N TYR A 37 -14.12 -12.66 0.53
CA TYR A 37 -12.70 -12.47 0.87
C TYR A 37 -12.37 -11.09 1.44
N VAL A 38 -13.34 -10.18 1.56
CA VAL A 38 -13.13 -8.82 2.13
C VAL A 38 -12.53 -8.88 3.54
N TYR A 39 -13.07 -9.73 4.41
CA TYR A 39 -12.60 -9.82 5.79
C TYR A 39 -11.18 -10.43 5.90
N PRO A 40 -10.89 -11.59 5.27
CA PRO A 40 -9.52 -12.11 5.18
C PRO A 40 -8.52 -11.10 4.61
N MET A 41 -8.92 -10.36 3.59
CA MET A 41 -8.07 -9.36 2.94
C MET A 41 -7.76 -8.18 3.86
N ARG A 42 -8.77 -7.68 4.60
CA ARG A 42 -8.54 -6.67 5.63
C ARG A 42 -7.56 -7.17 6.68
N LEU A 43 -7.71 -8.41 7.15
CA LEU A 43 -6.81 -8.98 8.15
C LEU A 43 -5.37 -9.07 7.63
N ALA A 44 -5.18 -9.46 6.36
CA ALA A 44 -3.88 -9.47 5.71
C ALA A 44 -3.26 -8.07 5.66
N LEU A 45 -4.07 -7.06 5.32
CA LEU A 45 -3.66 -5.65 5.30
C LEU A 45 -3.28 -5.14 6.71
N ASP A 46 -4.06 -5.50 7.74
CA ASP A 46 -3.78 -5.17 9.14
C ASP A 46 -2.45 -5.77 9.62
N ARG A 47 -2.19 -7.04 9.30
CA ARG A 47 -0.92 -7.70 9.64
C ARG A 47 0.25 -7.10 8.86
N PHE A 48 0.04 -6.73 7.60
CA PHE A 48 1.07 -6.08 6.79
C PHE A 48 1.50 -4.76 7.44
N VAL A 49 0.56 -3.88 7.79
CA VAL A 49 0.91 -2.60 8.43
C VAL A 49 1.48 -2.78 9.84
N GLU A 50 1.06 -3.80 10.59
CA GLU A 50 1.70 -4.16 11.86
C GLU A 50 3.17 -4.56 11.70
N SER A 51 3.48 -5.40 10.70
CA SER A 51 4.84 -5.86 10.44
C SER A 51 5.81 -4.71 10.10
N LEU A 52 5.28 -3.60 9.56
CA LEU A 52 6.03 -2.39 9.25
C LEU A 52 6.03 -1.36 10.39
N GLY A 53 5.36 -1.64 11.52
CA GLY A 53 5.19 -0.68 12.62
C GLY A 53 4.26 0.50 12.28
N LEU A 54 3.43 0.37 11.24
CA LEU A 54 2.51 1.38 10.73
C LEU A 54 1.07 1.14 11.19
N SER A 55 0.88 0.69 12.42
CA SER A 55 -0.44 0.36 12.98
C SER A 55 -1.43 1.53 12.97
N TRP A 56 -0.94 2.76 12.87
CA TRP A 56 -1.72 3.98 12.71
C TRP A 56 -2.51 4.05 11.38
N LEU A 57 -2.18 3.21 10.38
CA LEU A 57 -2.91 3.12 9.11
C LEU A 57 -4.18 2.25 9.18
N LYS A 58 -4.29 1.36 10.18
CA LYS A 58 -5.44 0.46 10.33
C LYS A 58 -6.81 1.15 10.31
N PRO A 59 -7.01 2.35 10.90
CA PRO A 59 -8.28 3.05 10.80
C PRO A 59 -8.73 3.30 9.36
N LEU A 60 -7.80 3.47 8.40
CA LEU A 60 -8.11 3.65 6.98
C LEU A 60 -8.78 2.40 6.38
N HIS A 61 -8.42 1.22 6.87
CA HIS A 61 -9.00 -0.05 6.44
C HIS A 61 -10.45 -0.20 6.92
N SER A 62 -10.86 0.62 7.89
CA SER A 62 -12.20 0.65 8.48
C SER A 62 -13.19 1.60 7.80
N LEU A 63 -12.71 2.47 6.92
CA LEU A 63 -13.51 3.48 6.25
C LEU A 63 -14.62 2.90 5.36
N GLY A 64 -15.61 3.74 5.05
CA GLY A 64 -16.66 3.42 4.09
C GLY A 64 -16.09 3.18 2.68
N LEU A 65 -16.80 2.40 1.87
CA LEU A 65 -16.34 1.96 0.54
C LEU A 65 -15.93 3.14 -0.35
N GLU A 66 -16.73 4.20 -0.39
CA GLU A 66 -16.46 5.37 -1.22
C GLU A 66 -15.16 6.08 -0.85
N GLN A 67 -14.91 6.24 0.45
CA GLN A 67 -13.68 6.85 0.97
C GLN A 67 -12.47 5.96 0.71
N GLN A 68 -12.61 4.65 0.93
CA GLN A 68 -11.54 3.69 0.63
C GLN A 68 -11.21 3.64 -0.85
N ARG A 69 -12.20 3.79 -1.72
CA ARG A 69 -12.00 3.82 -3.17
C ARG A 69 -11.12 5.00 -3.57
N LEU A 70 -11.45 6.20 -3.08
CA LEU A 70 -10.67 7.41 -3.36
C LEU A 70 -9.25 7.30 -2.82
N ILE A 71 -9.10 6.87 -1.56
CA ILE A 71 -7.80 6.75 -0.90
C ILE A 71 -6.98 5.62 -1.54
N GLY A 72 -7.58 4.46 -1.77
CA GLY A 72 -6.93 3.28 -2.33
C GLY A 72 -6.40 3.52 -3.73
N TYR A 73 -7.26 3.92 -4.67
CA TYR A 73 -6.84 4.19 -6.05
C TYR A 73 -5.91 5.41 -6.13
N GLY A 74 -6.16 6.46 -5.34
CA GLY A 74 -5.30 7.64 -5.29
C GLY A 74 -3.90 7.32 -4.78
N MET A 75 -3.79 6.61 -3.66
CA MET A 75 -2.50 6.18 -3.12
C MET A 75 -1.76 5.26 -4.08
N PHE A 76 -2.44 4.28 -4.68
CA PHE A 76 -1.81 3.37 -5.63
C PHE A 76 -1.25 4.09 -6.85
N LEU A 77 -2.00 5.05 -7.41
CA LEU A 77 -1.52 5.87 -8.53
C LEU A 77 -0.26 6.67 -8.14
N VAL A 78 -0.32 7.40 -7.04
CA VAL A 78 0.81 8.23 -6.56
C VAL A 78 2.04 7.37 -6.26
N VAL A 79 1.85 6.24 -5.58
CA VAL A 79 2.96 5.34 -5.23
C VAL A 79 3.54 4.68 -6.48
N THR A 80 2.71 4.24 -7.42
CA THR A 80 3.18 3.63 -8.68
C THR A 80 3.98 4.63 -9.52
N ILE A 81 3.51 5.87 -9.64
CA ILE A 81 4.25 6.94 -10.33
C ILE A 81 5.57 7.23 -9.61
N GLY A 82 5.56 7.32 -8.28
CA GLY A 82 6.78 7.54 -7.48
C GLY A 82 7.81 6.42 -7.61
N VAL A 83 7.38 5.16 -7.62
CA VAL A 83 8.23 3.99 -7.89
C VAL A 83 8.82 4.07 -9.30
N ALA A 84 7.97 4.28 -10.32
CA ALA A 84 8.42 4.37 -11.71
C ALA A 84 9.44 5.51 -11.92
N TYR A 85 9.18 6.67 -11.32
CA TYR A 85 10.11 7.80 -11.35
C TYR A 85 11.43 7.50 -10.64
N THR A 86 11.37 6.88 -9.46
CA THR A 86 12.58 6.50 -8.72
C THR A 86 13.41 5.49 -9.50
N LEU A 87 12.78 4.48 -10.10
CA LEU A 87 13.46 3.52 -10.96
C LEU A 87 14.12 4.20 -12.16
N LEU A 88 13.44 5.16 -12.79
CA LEU A 88 13.97 5.91 -13.94
C LEU A 88 15.15 6.82 -13.56
N VAL A 89 15.16 7.39 -12.36
CA VAL A 89 16.27 8.24 -11.89
C VAL A 89 17.49 7.40 -11.48
N VAL A 90 17.26 6.18 -11.00
CA VAL A 90 18.30 5.28 -10.48
C VAL A 90 18.86 4.33 -11.56
N SER A 91 18.14 4.14 -12.68
CA SER A 91 18.58 3.40 -13.87
C SER A 91 19.54 4.19 -14.76
#